data_AF-A0A6V7JFH4-F1
#
_entry.id   AF-A0A6V7JFH4-F1
#
_cell.length_a   1.000
_cell.length_b   1.000
_cell.length_c   1.000
_cell.angle_alpha   90.00
_cell.angle_beta   90.00
_cell.angle_gamma   90.00
#
_symmetry.space_group_name_H-M   'P 1'
#
loop_
_entity.id
_entity.type
_entity.pdbx_description
1 polymer ?
#
loop_
_entity_poly.entity_id
_entity_poly.type
_entity_poly.pdbx_seq_one_letter_code
_entity_poly.pdbx_strand_id
1 'polypeptide(L)'
;MDITCRGFLGITSKLDHLNDAGVDAVWLSPIYASPMADFGYDISDYRQVHPDFGTNDDLRDLVKKAKHLGLKVILDLVPNHTSDEHDWFKKSEASNETY
;
A
#
# COMPACT_ATOMS: atom_id res chain seq x y z
N MET A 1 10.05 -6.08 6.57
CA MET A 1 8.70 -6.65 6.36
C MET A 1 8.88 -7.86 5.45
N ASP A 2 8.49 -9.05 5.91
CA ASP A 2 8.96 -10.32 5.35
C ASP A 2 8.34 -10.63 3.96
N ILE A 3 9.21 -10.97 2.99
CA ILE A 3 8.91 -11.29 1.58
C ILE A 3 8.28 -12.70 1.43
N THR A 4 8.00 -13.39 2.53
CA THR A 4 7.46 -14.76 2.53
C THR A 4 6.08 -14.90 1.90
N CYS A 5 5.34 -13.80 1.72
CA CYS A 5 4.14 -13.73 0.88
C CYS A 5 4.47 -12.90 -0.37
N ARG A 6 4.37 -13.49 -1.57
CA ARG A 6 4.58 -12.83 -2.88
C ARG A 6 3.60 -11.66 -3.11
N GLY A 7 3.81 -10.53 -2.41
CA GLY A 7 2.95 -9.36 -2.46
C GLY A 7 1.49 -9.64 -2.07
N PHE A 8 0.56 -8.85 -2.62
CA PHE A 8 -0.87 -8.95 -2.32
C PHE A 8 -1.46 -10.33 -2.62
N LEU A 9 -1.03 -11.00 -3.69
CA LEU A 9 -1.50 -12.36 -4.01
C LEU A 9 -1.11 -13.38 -2.93
N GLY A 10 0.11 -13.25 -2.40
CA GLY A 10 0.57 -14.05 -1.27
C GLY A 10 -0.32 -13.84 -0.04
N ILE A 11 -0.59 -12.59 0.32
CA ILE A 11 -1.46 -12.25 1.47
C ILE A 11 -2.89 -12.77 1.24
N THR A 12 -3.46 -12.55 0.05
CA THR A 12 -4.79 -13.04 -0.35
C THR A 12 -4.91 -14.56 -0.17
N SER A 13 -3.85 -15.32 -0.47
CA SER A 13 -3.83 -16.78 -0.28
C SER A 13 -3.88 -17.23 1.19
N LYS A 14 -3.58 -16.33 2.13
CA LYS A 14 -3.54 -16.61 3.58
C LYS A 14 -4.76 -16.09 4.34
N LEU A 15 -5.63 -15.30 3.70
CA LEU A 15 -6.78 -14.69 4.39
C LEU A 15 -7.72 -15.72 5.04
N ASP A 16 -7.96 -16.88 4.42
CA ASP A 16 -8.79 -17.93 5.03
C ASP A 16 -8.15 -18.46 6.32
N HIS A 17 -6.84 -18.69 6.30
CA HIS A 17 -6.11 -19.14 7.49
C HIS A 17 -6.15 -18.10 8.62
N LEU A 18 -6.04 -16.81 8.28
CA LEU A 18 -6.13 -15.72 9.26
C LEU A 18 -7.54 -15.63 9.86
N ASN A 19 -8.57 -15.78 9.03
CA ASN A 19 -9.96 -15.83 9.47
C ASN A 19 -10.21 -17.03 10.39
N ASP A 20 -9.73 -18.22 10.03
CA ASP A 20 -9.86 -19.44 10.86
C ASP A 20 -9.13 -19.31 12.21
N ALA A 21 -8.03 -18.54 12.24
CA ALA A 21 -7.31 -18.22 13.47
C ALA A 21 -8.02 -17.18 14.35
N GLY A 22 -9.14 -16.61 13.91
CA GLY A 22 -9.92 -15.60 14.64
C GLY A 22 -9.35 -14.18 14.55
N VAL A 23 -8.56 -13.87 13.52
CA VAL A 23 -8.08 -12.51 13.27
C VAL A 23 -9.24 -11.63 12.76
N ASP A 24 -9.36 -10.41 13.27
CA ASP A 24 -10.39 -9.44 12.82
C ASP A 24 -9.90 -8.49 11.72
N ALA A 25 -8.59 -8.26 11.65
CA ALA A 25 -7.99 -7.26 10.77
C ALA A 25 -6.57 -7.61 10.34
N VAL A 26 -6.20 -7.18 9.14
CA VAL A 26 -4.83 -7.16 8.63
C VAL A 26 -4.39 -5.72 8.43
N TRP A 27 -3.21 -5.38 8.91
CA TRP A 27 -2.56 -4.09 8.65
C TRP A 27 -1.45 -4.28 7.62
N LEU A 28 -1.50 -3.48 6.57
CA LEU A 28 -0.45 -3.41 5.55
C LEU A 28 0.35 -2.13 5.80
N SER A 29 1.65 -2.27 6.05
CA SER A 29 2.60 -1.14 6.05
C SER A 29 2.63 -0.45 4.67
N PRO A 30 3.31 0.69 4.48
CA PRO A 30 3.17 1.49 3.27
C PRO A 30 3.24 0.69 1.97
N ILE A 31 2.16 0.74 1.22
CA ILE A 31 1.96 -0.05 0.00
C ILE A 31 2.13 0.78 -1.27
N TYR A 32 2.23 2.10 -1.15
CA TYR A 32 2.20 3.02 -2.27
C TYR A 32 3.52 3.05 -3.04
N ALA A 33 3.47 3.54 -4.27
CA ALA A 33 4.68 3.83 -5.03
C ALA A 33 5.58 4.78 -4.24
N SER A 34 6.85 4.43 -4.14
CA SER A 34 7.87 5.07 -3.32
C SER A 34 9.24 4.60 -3.86
N PRO A 35 10.30 5.43 -3.81
CA PRO A 35 11.66 4.98 -4.08
C PRO A 35 12.24 4.13 -2.93
N MET A 36 11.40 3.72 -1.97
CA MET A 36 11.68 2.88 -0.82
C MET A 36 12.62 3.51 0.22
N ALA A 37 12.70 4.84 0.26
CA ALA A 37 13.31 5.52 1.39
C ALA A 37 12.36 5.45 2.60
N ASP A 38 12.93 5.48 3.80
CA ASP A 38 12.17 5.34 5.05
C ASP A 38 11.17 4.16 5.03
N PHE A 39 11.59 3.02 4.46
CA PHE A 39 10.77 1.81 4.37
C PHE A 39 9.40 1.99 3.68
N GLY A 40 9.32 2.88 2.69
CA GLY A 40 8.11 3.09 1.89
C GLY A 40 7.23 4.24 2.39
N TYR A 41 7.60 4.93 3.47
CA TYR A 41 6.87 6.11 3.95
C TYR A 41 7.09 7.35 3.06
N ASP A 42 8.10 7.34 2.19
CA ASP A 42 8.35 8.41 1.23
C ASP A 42 7.53 8.22 -0.07
N ILE A 43 6.26 8.58 -0.02
CA ILE A 43 5.33 8.27 -1.11
C ILE A 43 5.57 9.16 -2.34
N SER A 44 5.74 8.54 -3.51
CA SER A 44 5.88 9.21 -4.82
C SER A 44 4.60 9.22 -5.65
N ASP A 45 3.66 8.29 -5.42
CA ASP A 45 2.29 8.34 -5.94
C ASP A 45 1.29 7.59 -5.04
N TYR A 46 0.36 8.33 -4.41
CA TYR A 46 -0.71 7.78 -3.58
C TYR A 46 -1.77 6.96 -4.33
N ARG A 47 -1.76 6.95 -5.68
CA ARG A 47 -2.76 6.25 -6.51
C ARG A 47 -2.26 4.92 -7.04
N GLN A 48 -0.98 4.62 -6.86
CA GLN A 48 -0.36 3.40 -7.33
C GLN A 48 0.24 2.65 -6.15
N VAL A 49 0.08 1.34 -6.14
CA VAL A 49 0.84 0.46 -5.26
C VAL A 49 2.28 0.32 -5.77
N HIS A 50 3.21 0.01 -4.88
CA HIS A 50 4.57 -0.30 -5.25
C HIS A 50 4.62 -1.61 -6.07
N PRO A 51 5.35 -1.67 -7.20
CA PRO A 51 5.35 -2.83 -8.09
C PRO A 51 5.84 -4.13 -7.43
N ASP A 52 6.72 -4.05 -6.44
CA ASP A 52 7.20 -5.22 -5.68
C ASP A 52 6.07 -5.92 -4.89
N PHE A 53 4.97 -5.23 -4.60
CA PHE A 53 3.81 -5.80 -3.92
C PHE A 53 2.74 -6.32 -4.87
N GLY A 54 2.78 -5.92 -6.15
CA GLY A 54 1.81 -6.31 -7.19
C GLY A 54 1.16 -5.09 -7.83
N THR A 55 -0.10 -5.25 -8.25
CA THR A 55 -0.88 -4.23 -8.95
C THR A 55 -2.03 -3.69 -8.11
N ASN A 56 -2.60 -2.56 -8.54
CA ASN A 56 -3.83 -2.03 -7.94
C ASN A 56 -5.00 -3.04 -8.00
N ASP A 57 -5.03 -3.91 -9.02
CA ASP A 57 -6.04 -4.96 -9.13
C ASP A 57 -5.80 -6.09 -8.12
N ASP A 58 -4.54 -6.48 -7.89
CA ASP A 58 -4.21 -7.47 -6.85
C ASP A 58 -4.61 -6.96 -5.45
N LEU A 59 -4.41 -5.66 -5.17
CA LEU A 59 -4.89 -5.04 -3.93
C LEU A 59 -6.42 -5.04 -3.85
N ARG A 60 -7.11 -4.72 -4.95
CA ARG A 60 -8.58 -4.77 -5.01
C ARG A 60 -9.11 -6.17 -4.72
N ASP A 61 -8.47 -7.20 -5.27
CA ASP A 61 -8.84 -8.60 -5.03
C ASP A 61 -8.58 -9.02 -3.57
N LEU A 62 -7.47 -8.59 -2.98
CA LEU A 62 -7.18 -8.77 -1.55
C LEU A 62 -8.29 -8.17 -0.69
N VAL A 63 -8.60 -6.89 -0.89
CA VAL A 63 -9.61 -6.16 -0.12
C VAL A 63 -10.99 -6.79 -0.30
N LYS A 64 -11.33 -7.22 -1.53
CA LYS A 64 -12.59 -7.91 -1.83
C LYS A 64 -12.71 -9.23 -1.09
N LYS A 65 -11.66 -10.06 -1.09
CA LYS A 65 -11.64 -11.33 -0.36
C LYS A 65 -11.69 -11.11 1.15
N ALA A 66 -10.90 -10.16 1.68
CA ALA A 66 -10.92 -9.81 3.10
C ALA A 66 -12.34 -9.41 3.54
N LYS A 67 -13.00 -8.54 2.78
CA LYS A 67 -14.39 -8.14 3.04
C LYS A 67 -15.37 -9.32 3.01
N HIS A 68 -15.20 -10.28 2.09
CA HIS A 68 -16.04 -11.48 2.03
C HIS A 68 -15.90 -12.35 3.30
N LEU A 69 -14.70 -12.41 3.87
CA LEU A 69 -14.38 -13.13 5.10
C LEU A 69 -14.72 -12.33 6.37
N GLY A 70 -15.18 -11.09 6.25
CA GLY A 70 -15.41 -10.21 7.41
C GLY A 70 -14.13 -9.60 8.01
N LEU A 71 -12.98 -9.80 7.35
CA LEU A 71 -11.69 -9.20 7.75
C LEU A 71 -11.62 -7.73 7.36
N LYS A 72 -11.09 -6.90 8.26
CA LYS A 72 -10.77 -5.50 7.98
C LYS A 72 -9.37 -5.38 7.38
N VAL A 73 -9.19 -4.48 6.41
CA VAL A 73 -7.87 -4.12 5.87
C VAL A 73 -7.56 -2.70 6.33
N ILE A 74 -6.44 -2.52 7.03
CA ILE A 74 -5.95 -1.23 7.51
C ILE A 74 -4.74 -0.85 6.66
N LEU A 75 -4.73 0.38 6.17
CA LEU A 75 -3.64 0.96 5.39
C LEU A 75 -3.10 2.20 6.10
N ASP A 76 -1.80 2.44 5.97
CA ASP A 76 -1.20 3.69 6.37
C ASP A 76 -1.61 4.81 5.41
N LEU A 77 -1.94 5.99 5.95
CA LEU A 77 -2.06 7.23 5.19
C LEU A 77 -1.00 8.19 5.72
N VAL A 78 -0.10 8.66 4.86
CA VAL A 78 1.00 9.55 5.23
C VAL A 78 0.73 10.95 4.65
N PRO A 79 -0.01 11.83 5.36
CA PRO A 79 -0.36 13.15 4.84
C PRO A 79 0.67 14.23 5.19
N ASN A 80 1.62 13.93 6.08
CA ASN A 80 2.54 14.93 6.62
C ASN A 80 3.67 15.32 5.63
N HIS A 81 4.01 14.44 4.70
CA HIS A 81 5.09 14.64 3.72
C HIS A 81 4.89 13.75 2.49
N THR A 82 5.59 14.05 1.41
CA THR A 82 5.74 13.22 0.21
C THR A 82 7.23 13.02 -0.10
N SER A 83 7.57 12.04 -0.94
CA SER A 83 8.92 11.93 -1.52
C SER A 83 9.26 13.18 -2.35
N ASP A 84 10.54 13.49 -2.48
CA ASP A 84 11.07 14.47 -3.43
C ASP A 84 10.84 14.04 -4.90
N GLU A 85 10.59 12.75 -5.13
CA GLU A 85 10.19 12.23 -6.43
C GLU A 85 8.69 12.44 -6.75
N HIS A 86 7.88 12.86 -5.78
CA HIS A 86 6.44 13.08 -5.98
C HIS A 86 6.18 14.26 -6.93
N ASP A 87 5.13 14.16 -7.77
CA ASP A 87 4.79 15.19 -8.76
C ASP A 87 4.55 16.57 -8.14
N TRP A 88 3.93 16.61 -6.96
CA TRP A 88 3.76 17.84 -6.17
C TRP A 88 5.09 18.48 -5.78
N PHE A 89 6.08 17.69 -5.35
CA PHE A 89 7.38 18.22 -4.96
C PHE A 89 8.11 18.81 -6.17
N LYS A 90 8.17 18.06 -7.28
CA LYS A 90 8.78 18.52 -8.54
C LYS A 90 8.14 19.81 -9.08
N LYS A 91 6.80 19.93 -8.99
CA LYS A 91 6.07 21.14 -9.39
C LYS A 91 6.35 22.33 -8.49
N SER A 92 6.42 22.09 -7.18
CA SER A 92 6.78 23.11 -6.19
C SER A 92 8.21 23.62 -6.42
N GLU A 93 9.17 22.72 -6.63
CA GLU A 93 10.57 23.07 -6.92
C GLU A 93 10.69 23.91 -8.21
N ALA A 94 9.91 23.56 -9.24
CA ALA A 94 9.86 24.29 -10.50
C ALA A 94 9.13 25.65 -10.43
N SER A 95 8.68 26.09 -9.25
CA SER A 95 7.93 27.35 -9.04
C SER A 95 6.67 27.46 -9.92
N ASN A 96 5.96 26.34 -10.12
CA ASN A 96 4.73 26.33 -10.89
C ASN A 96 3.57 26.93 -10.05
N GLU A 97 3.22 28.20 -10.29
CA GLU A 97 2.20 28.96 -9.53
C GLU A 97 0.80 28.32 -9.46
N THR A 98 0.52 27.31 -10.29
CA THR A 98 -0.80 26.66 -10.36
C THR A 98 -0.95 25.50 -9.35
N TYR A 99 0.11 25.17 -8.59
CA TYR A 99 0.13 24.14 -7.55
C TYR A 99 0.78 24.63 -6.27
#